data_AF-A0A966Y678-F1
#
_entry.id   AF-A0A966Y678-F1
#
_cell.length_a   1.000
_cell.length_b   1.000
_cell.length_c   1.000
_cell.angle_alpha   90.00
_cell.angle_beta   90.00
_cell.angle_gamma   90.00
#
_symmetry.space_group_name_H-M   'P 1'
#
loop_
_entity.id
_entity.type
_entity.pdbx_description
1 polymer ?
#
loop_
_entity_poly.entity_id
_entity_poly.type
_entity_poly.pdbx_seq_one_letter_code
_entity_poly.pdbx_strand_id
1 'polypeptide(L)'
;MKDAYAPFDVADYLDNDAVIAEYLTAAAEDPNADVFLAALGDVAKARGMARIARQAGLGRESLYKALGSGAHPRFETVSAVLRALGVKLTLVAEHRLPRRKAPLRKAPPTRSAPARRPSKRAGLRSS
;
A
#
# COMPACT_ATOMS: atom_id res chain seq x y z
N MET A 1 -5.33 -11.08 48.75
CA MET A 1 -4.57 -10.20 47.83
C MET A 1 -5.47 -9.98 46.62
N LYS A 2 -5.94 -8.75 46.38
CA LYS A 2 -6.64 -8.40 45.13
C LYS A 2 -5.62 -7.63 44.31
N ASP A 3 -5.06 -8.28 43.29
CA ASP A 3 -4.19 -7.58 42.36
C ASP A 3 -5.05 -6.60 41.56
N ALA A 4 -4.82 -5.31 41.78
CA ALA A 4 -5.50 -4.24 41.07
C ALA A 4 -4.74 -3.97 39.77
N TYR A 5 -5.20 -4.55 38.68
CA TYR A 5 -4.72 -4.21 37.33
C TYR A 5 -5.55 -3.04 36.80
N ALA A 6 -4.88 -2.03 36.23
CA ALA A 6 -5.55 -0.99 35.48
C ALA A 6 -6.14 -1.59 34.20
N PRO A 7 -7.35 -1.17 33.77
CA PRO A 7 -7.90 -1.58 32.49
C PRO A 7 -6.99 -1.10 31.35
N PHE A 8 -6.71 -1.98 30.40
CA PHE A 8 -5.93 -1.65 29.21
C PHE A 8 -6.74 -0.75 28.27
N ASP A 9 -6.19 0.40 27.90
CA ASP A 9 -6.73 1.31 26.89
C ASP A 9 -5.68 1.51 25.79
N VAL A 10 -6.01 1.17 24.54
CA VAL A 10 -5.11 1.30 23.39
C VAL A 10 -4.68 2.75 23.19
N ALA A 11 -5.58 3.70 23.49
CA ALA A 11 -5.32 5.13 23.31
C ALA A 11 -4.10 5.64 24.11
N ASP A 12 -3.77 4.98 25.23
CA ASP A 12 -2.63 5.33 26.07
C ASP A 12 -1.27 5.03 25.41
N TYR A 13 -1.25 4.20 24.36
CA TYR A 13 -0.04 3.76 23.65
C TYR A 13 0.09 4.36 22.24
N LEU A 14 -0.84 5.21 21.82
CA LEU A 14 -0.86 5.85 20.50
C LEU A 14 -0.23 7.26 20.55
N ASP A 15 1.01 7.34 21.02
CA ASP A 15 1.71 8.60 21.31
C ASP A 15 2.61 9.12 20.18
N ASN A 16 2.89 8.28 19.16
CA ASN A 16 3.76 8.63 18.05
C ASN A 16 3.15 8.25 16.68
N ASP A 17 3.52 9.02 15.66
CA ASP A 17 2.95 8.91 14.31
C ASP A 17 3.24 7.56 13.64
N ALA A 18 4.38 6.94 13.94
CA ALA A 18 4.76 5.65 13.36
C ALA A 18 3.88 4.51 13.89
N VAL A 19 3.70 4.44 15.21
CA VAL A 19 2.82 3.46 15.86
C VAL A 19 1.38 3.65 15.40
N ILE A 20 0.90 4.88 15.28
CA ILE A 20 -0.45 5.16 14.76
C ILE A 20 -0.60 4.66 13.32
N ALA A 21 0.38 4.91 12.47
CA ALA A 21 0.33 4.44 11.08
C ALA A 21 0.33 2.90 11.02
N GLU A 22 1.21 2.23 11.76
CA GLU A 22 1.27 0.77 11.83
C GLU A 22 -0.02 0.16 12.38
N TYR A 23 -0.56 0.74 13.45
CA TYR A 23 -1.82 0.32 14.06
C TYR A 23 -3.00 0.43 13.08
N LEU A 24 -3.13 1.57 12.40
CA LEU A 24 -4.18 1.77 11.39
C LEU A 24 -3.99 0.88 10.17
N THR A 25 -2.74 0.60 9.76
CA THR A 25 -2.46 -0.34 8.66
C THR A 25 -2.88 -1.75 9.05
N ALA A 26 -2.49 -2.24 10.23
CA ALA A 26 -2.90 -3.56 10.71
C ALA A 26 -4.42 -3.68 10.82
N ALA A 27 -5.10 -2.66 11.33
CA ALA A 27 -6.56 -2.63 11.42
C ALA A 27 -7.24 -2.62 10.03
N ALA A 28 -6.61 -2.03 9.02
CA ALA A 28 -7.14 -2.00 7.65
C ALA A 28 -6.96 -3.32 6.88
N GLU A 29 -6.09 -4.21 7.35
CA GLU A 29 -5.90 -5.55 6.77
C GLU A 29 -6.96 -6.56 7.24
N ASP A 30 -7.71 -6.23 8.29
CA ASP A 30 -8.79 -7.08 8.79
C ASP A 30 -9.99 -7.08 7.81
N PRO A 31 -10.58 -8.25 7.50
CA PRO A 31 -11.76 -8.32 6.62
C PRO A 31 -13.00 -7.63 7.20
N ASN A 32 -13.05 -7.40 8.52
CA ASN A 32 -14.13 -6.68 9.18
C ASN A 32 -13.83 -5.17 9.24
N ALA A 33 -14.58 -4.39 8.47
CA ALA A 33 -14.44 -2.93 8.42
C ALA A 33 -14.63 -2.23 9.78
N ASP A 34 -15.39 -2.81 10.71
CA ASP A 34 -15.58 -2.26 12.06
C ASP A 34 -14.26 -2.17 12.83
N VAL A 35 -13.30 -3.06 12.57
CA VAL A 35 -11.98 -3.04 13.20
C VAL A 35 -11.23 -1.77 12.82
N PHE A 36 -11.24 -1.42 11.53
CA PHE A 36 -10.63 -0.18 11.05
C PHE A 36 -11.35 1.07 11.59
N LEU A 37 -12.69 1.05 11.65
CA LEU A 37 -13.45 2.18 12.20
C LEU A 37 -13.18 2.38 13.71
N ALA A 38 -13.11 1.30 14.47
CA ALA A 38 -12.76 1.33 15.89
C ALA A 38 -11.34 1.90 16.09
N ALA A 39 -10.37 1.45 15.30
CA ALA A 39 -9.00 1.95 15.36
C ALA A 39 -8.90 3.46 15.06
N LEU A 40 -9.66 3.97 14.07
CA LEU A 40 -9.78 5.41 13.84
C LEU A 40 -10.36 6.14 15.06
N GLY A 41 -11.31 5.53 15.75
CA GLY A 41 -11.88 6.03 17.01
C GLY A 41 -10.86 6.10 18.13
N ASP A 42 -10.04 5.06 18.30
CA ASP A 42 -8.99 4.98 19.33
C ASP A 42 -7.93 6.05 19.11
N VAL A 43 -7.44 6.21 17.87
CA VAL A 43 -6.48 7.27 17.53
C VAL A 43 -7.11 8.66 17.70
N ALA A 44 -8.38 8.84 17.32
CA ALA A 44 -9.08 10.10 17.51
C ALA A 44 -9.28 10.45 19.00
N LYS A 45 -9.50 9.45 19.85
CA LYS A 45 -9.56 9.60 21.31
C LYS A 45 -8.20 10.02 21.86
N ALA A 46 -7.12 9.33 21.48
CA ALA A 46 -5.76 9.65 21.89
C ALA A 46 -5.34 11.09 21.51
N ARG A 47 -5.73 11.56 20.31
CA ARG A 47 -5.42 12.93 19.83
C ARG A 47 -6.42 14.01 20.28
N GLY A 48 -7.48 13.61 20.97
CA GLY A 48 -8.56 14.48 21.42
C GLY A 48 -9.71 14.58 20.42
N MET A 49 -10.83 13.91 20.74
CA MET A 49 -12.00 13.77 19.85
C MET A 49 -12.56 15.11 19.35
N ALA A 50 -12.63 16.13 20.22
CA ALA A 50 -13.14 17.45 19.85
C ALA A 50 -12.26 18.17 18.81
N ARG A 51 -10.94 17.98 18.89
CA ARG A 51 -9.98 18.53 17.92
C ARG A 51 -10.18 17.86 16.56
N ILE A 52 -10.25 16.53 16.54
CA ILE A 52 -10.39 15.74 15.32
C ILE A 52 -11.71 16.03 14.61
N ALA A 53 -12.84 16.05 15.33
CA ALA A 53 -14.15 16.38 14.75
C ALA A 53 -14.12 17.72 14.02
N ARG A 54 -13.61 18.77 14.68
CA ARG A 54 -13.48 20.11 14.10
C ARG A 54 -12.58 20.14 12.87
N GLN A 55 -11.42 19.48 12.92
CA GLN A 55 -10.49 19.43 11.79
C GLN A 55 -11.05 18.63 10.60
N ALA A 56 -11.85 17.60 10.87
CA ALA A 56 -12.55 16.81 9.86
C ALA A 56 -13.80 17.51 9.30
N GLY A 57 -14.20 18.67 9.83
CA GLY A 57 -15.42 19.37 9.44
C GLY A 57 -16.71 18.65 9.90
N LEU A 58 -16.63 17.87 10.98
CA LEU A 58 -17.72 17.07 11.53
C LEU A 58 -18.13 17.58 12.91
N GLY A 59 -19.40 17.37 13.26
CA GLY A 59 -19.83 17.45 14.66
C GLY A 59 -19.26 16.30 15.47
N ARG A 60 -19.05 16.48 16.79
CA ARG A 60 -18.56 15.42 17.68
C ARG A 60 -19.46 14.18 17.65
N GLU A 61 -20.77 14.39 17.73
CA GLU A 61 -21.77 13.32 17.65
C GLU A 61 -21.74 12.61 16.29
N SER A 62 -21.59 13.38 15.20
CA SER A 62 -21.45 12.83 13.85
C SER A 62 -20.20 11.97 13.72
N LEU A 63 -19.08 12.38 14.32
CA LEU A 63 -17.84 11.60 14.36
C LEU A 63 -18.03 10.29 15.13
N TYR A 64 -18.64 10.32 16.32
CA TYR A 64 -18.95 9.10 17.07
C TYR A 64 -19.85 8.14 16.29
N LYS A 65 -20.89 8.65 15.62
CA LYS A 65 -21.76 7.82 14.78
C LYS A 65 -21.03 7.25 13.56
N ALA A 66 -20.13 8.01 12.96
CA ALA A 66 -19.38 7.58 11.77
C ALA A 66 -18.33 6.51 12.08
N LEU A 67 -17.82 6.45 13.31
CA LEU A 67 -16.80 5.49 13.77
C LEU A 67 -17.35 4.40 14.69
N GLY A 68 -18.67 4.36 14.90
CA GLY A 68 -19.33 3.33 15.71
C GLY A 68 -19.39 1.98 15.00
N SER A 69 -19.60 0.91 15.76
CA SER A 69 -19.81 -0.44 15.20
C SER A 69 -21.05 -0.47 14.31
N GLY A 70 -20.94 -1.18 13.18
CA GLY A 70 -21.98 -1.27 12.15
C GLY A 70 -22.20 0.03 11.37
N ALA A 71 -21.33 1.04 11.52
CA ALA A 71 -21.43 2.27 10.74
C ALA A 71 -20.98 2.04 9.29
N HIS A 72 -21.59 2.81 8.38
CA HIS A 72 -21.22 2.83 6.97
C HIS A 72 -20.86 4.25 6.53
N PRO A 73 -19.76 4.82 7.06
CA PRO A 73 -19.36 6.17 6.68
C PRO A 73 -19.00 6.22 5.20
N ARG A 74 -19.38 7.32 4.52
CA ARG A 74 -18.91 7.57 3.16
C ARG A 74 -17.39 7.71 3.16
N PHE A 75 -16.76 7.34 2.04
CA PHE A 75 -15.32 7.48 1.87
C PHE A 75 -14.81 8.91 2.11
N GLU A 76 -15.60 9.92 1.76
CA GLU A 76 -15.29 11.34 2.04
C GLU A 76 -15.11 11.59 3.54
N THR A 77 -15.98 11.02 4.38
CA THR A 77 -15.90 11.11 5.84
C THR A 77 -14.64 10.45 6.36
N VAL A 78 -14.37 9.21 5.92
CA VAL A 78 -13.15 8.46 6.31
C VAL A 78 -11.90 9.24 5.91
N SER A 79 -11.86 9.76 4.69
CA SER A 79 -10.75 10.57 4.18
C SER A 79 -10.56 11.87 4.97
N ALA A 80 -11.64 12.53 5.39
CA ALA A 80 -11.56 13.74 6.20
C ALA A 80 -11.02 13.43 7.60
N VAL A 81 -11.45 12.33 8.21
CA VAL A 81 -10.93 11.85 9.51
C VAL A 81 -9.45 11.52 9.41
N LEU A 82 -9.03 10.73 8.42
CA LEU A 82 -7.61 10.40 8.21
C LEU A 82 -6.73 11.65 8.09
N ARG A 83 -7.17 12.64 7.30
CA ARG A 83 -6.45 13.92 7.18
C ARG A 83 -6.38 14.67 8.51
N ALA A 84 -7.47 14.71 9.28
CA ALA A 84 -7.48 15.32 10.61
C ALA A 84 -6.54 14.60 11.59
N LEU A 85 -6.42 13.28 11.44
CA LEU A 85 -5.46 12.45 12.17
C LEU A 85 -4.03 12.59 11.65
N GLY A 86 -3.77 13.30 10.54
CA GLY A 86 -2.43 13.43 9.95
C GLY A 86 -1.93 12.17 9.25
N VAL A 87 -2.82 11.26 8.87
CA VAL A 87 -2.50 9.97 8.22
C VAL A 87 -3.00 9.99 6.77
N LYS A 88 -2.34 9.22 5.89
CA LYS A 88 -2.71 9.06 4.48
C LYS A 88 -2.90 7.59 4.14
N LEU A 89 -3.86 7.29 3.26
CA LEU A 89 -4.02 5.95 2.69
C LEU A 89 -3.01 5.74 1.55
N THR A 90 -2.44 4.54 1.51
CA THR A 90 -1.57 4.08 0.43
C THR A 90 -2.10 2.79 -0.15
N LEU A 91 -2.12 2.69 -1.49
CA LEU A 91 -2.50 1.47 -2.18
C LEU A 91 -1.25 0.63 -2.44
N VAL A 92 -1.30 -0.63 -2.04
CA VAL A 92 -0.23 -1.61 -2.27
C VAL A 92 -0.81 -2.75 -3.11
N ALA A 93 -0.03 -3.25 -4.08
CA ALA A 93 -0.44 -4.39 -4.87
C ALA A 93 -0.38 -5.65 -4.01
N GLU A 94 -1.54 -6.23 -3.70
CA GLU A 94 -1.64 -7.53 -3.02
C GLU A 94 -1.09 -8.65 -3.91
N HIS A 95 -1.38 -8.57 -5.21
CA HIS A 95 -0.96 -9.57 -6.19
C HIS A 95 0.05 -8.97 -7.16
N ARG A 96 1.20 -9.64 -7.30
CA ARG A 96 2.20 -9.27 -8.31
C ARG A 96 1.68 -9.68 -9.69
N LEU A 97 1.51 -8.71 -10.59
CA LEU A 97 1.21 -9.00 -11.99
C LEU A 97 2.23 -10.00 -12.54
N PRO A 98 1.81 -11.02 -13.31
CA PRO A 98 2.73 -11.96 -13.92
C PRO A 98 3.73 -11.16 -14.75
N ARG A 99 5.03 -11.41 -14.55
CA ARG A 99 6.07 -10.77 -15.37
C ARG A 99 5.76 -11.05 -16.83
N ARG A 100 5.36 -10.01 -17.57
CA ARG A 100 5.17 -10.09 -19.01
C ARG A 100 6.47 -10.67 -19.58
N LYS A 101 6.41 -11.86 -20.19
CA LYS A 101 7.58 -12.44 -20.87
C LYS A 101 8.06 -11.39 -21.86
N ALA A 102 9.31 -10.94 -21.70
CA ALA A 102 9.90 -10.02 -22.65
C ALA A 102 9.76 -10.64 -24.05
N PRO A 103 9.35 -9.87 -25.08
CA PRO A 103 9.36 -10.40 -26.43
C PRO A 103 10.77 -10.91 -26.69
N LEU A 104 10.88 -12.20 -27.05
CA LEU A 104 12.13 -12.81 -27.50
C LEU A 104 12.72 -11.84 -28.53
N ARG A 105 13.82 -11.14 -28.19
CA ARG A 105 14.59 -10.39 -29.18
C ARG A 105 14.95 -11.42 -30.23
N LYS A 106 14.39 -11.29 -31.45
CA LYS A 106 14.80 -12.12 -32.58
C LYS A 106 16.32 -12.01 -32.66
N ALA A 107 17.02 -13.14 -32.64
CA ALA A 107 18.47 -13.16 -32.73
C ALA A 107 18.90 -12.37 -33.98
N PRO A 108 19.96 -11.55 -33.90
CA PRO A 108 20.46 -10.86 -35.08
C PRO A 108 20.75 -11.90 -36.18
N PRO A 109 20.43 -11.62 -37.45
CA PRO A 109 20.69 -12.57 -38.52
C PRO A 109 22.18 -12.89 -38.51
N THR A 110 22.49 -14.17 -38.30
CA THR A 110 23.86 -14.70 -38.43
C THR A 110 24.36 -14.33 -39.81
N ARG A 111 25.34 -13.41 -39.84
CA ARG A 111 26.03 -13.01 -41.06
C ARG A 111 26.64 -14.28 -41.66
N SER A 112 26.07 -14.74 -42.78
CA SER A 112 26.59 -15.89 -43.52
C SER A 112 28.03 -15.61 -43.93
N ALA A 113 28.92 -16.54 -43.58
CA ALA A 113 30.32 -16.49 -43.97
C ALA A 113 30.44 -16.44 -45.51
N PRO A 114 31.40 -15.68 -46.08
CA PRO A 114 31.51 -15.58 -47.53
C PRO A 114 31.99 -16.91 -48.11
N ALA A 115 31.29 -17.36 -49.16
CA ALA A 115 31.65 -18.54 -49.94
C ALA A 115 33.06 -18.37 -50.55
N ARG A 116 33.95 -19.32 -50.26
CA ARG A 116 35.26 -19.43 -50.91
C ARG A 116 35.06 -19.67 -52.41
N ARG A 117 35.59 -18.76 -53.23
CA ARG A 117 35.68 -18.90 -54.70
C ARG A 117 36.51 -20.15 -55.07
N PRO A 118 36.11 -20.93 -56.09
CA PRO A 118 36.98 -21.97 -56.64
C PRO A 118 38.10 -21.31 -57.47
N SER A 119 39.35 -21.70 -57.21
CA SER A 119 40.53 -21.26 -57.96
C SER A 119 40.49 -21.83 -59.38
N LYS A 120 40.41 -20.96 -60.39
CA LYS A 120 40.60 -21.34 -61.79
C LYS A 120 42.02 -21.88 -62.00
N ARG A 121 42.12 -23.08 -62.56
CA ARG A 121 43.31 -23.59 -63.27
C ARG A 121 43.54 -22.75 -64.53
N ALA A 122 44.73 -22.20 -64.66
CA ALA A 122 45.44 -21.85 -65.90
C ALA A 122 46.92 -22.08 -65.55
N GLY A 123 47.71 -22.95 -66.16
CA GLY A 123 47.82 -23.25 -67.59
C GLY A 123 48.76 -22.23 -68.21
N LEU A 124 50.04 -22.59 -68.41
CA LEU A 124 51.04 -22.12 -69.40
C LEU A 124 52.41 -22.74 -69.00
N ARG A 125 52.99 -23.69 -69.76
CA ARG A 125 54.09 -23.54 -70.75
C ARG A 125 55.29 -22.79 -70.15
N SER A 126 56.53 -23.29 -70.10
CA SER A 126 57.51 -23.72 -71.12
C SER A 126 58.88 -23.58 -70.39
N SER A 127 59.99 -24.29 -70.60
CA SER A 127 60.57 -25.05 -71.71
C SER A 127 61.50 -26.12 -71.13
#